data_AF-A0A938NIV5-F1
#
_entry.id   AF-A0A938NIV5-F1
#
_cell.length_a   1.000
_cell.length_b   1.000
_cell.length_c   1.000
_cell.angle_alpha   90.00
_cell.angle_beta   90.00
_cell.angle_gamma   90.00
#
_symmetry.space_group_name_H-M   'P 1'
#
loop_
_entity.id
_entity.type
_entity.pdbx_description
1 polymer ?
#
loop_
_entity_poly.entity_id
_entity_poly.type
_entity_poly.pdbx_seq_one_letter_code
_entity_poly.pdbx_strand_id
1 'polypeptide(L)'
;MLKKISAIKARQNLGQVMNEVALKEDEYIVERAGKPLVAIIPIDQYKRLLGEREDFFRMVDEIQKEAVRSDRKGIDSEIEEVVRAYRKSKSKSKK
;
A
#
# COMPACT_ATOMS: atom_id res chain seq x y z
N MET A 1 -21.58 8.64 -6.15
CA MET A 1 -20.93 9.85 -6.73
C MET A 1 -20.05 10.53 -5.68
N LEU A 2 -18.89 11.09 -6.08
CA LEU A 2 -17.99 11.80 -5.16
C LEU A 2 -18.51 13.22 -4.86
N LYS A 3 -18.75 13.50 -3.58
CA LYS A 3 -19.25 14.77 -3.06
C LYS A 3 -18.24 15.36 -2.06
N LYS A 4 -18.32 16.68 -1.87
CA LYS A 4 -17.52 17.40 -0.89
C LYS A 4 -18.42 18.05 0.15
N ILE A 5 -18.05 17.95 1.42
CA ILE A 5 -18.82 18.52 2.52
C ILE A 5 -17.89 19.11 3.57
N SER A 6 -18.25 20.25 4.18
CA SER A 6 -17.45 20.78 5.28
C SER A 6 -17.63 19.93 6.55
N ALA A 7 -16.61 19.86 7.40
CA ALA A 7 -16.68 19.14 8.68
C ALA A 7 -17.86 19.60 9.55
N ILE A 8 -18.20 20.90 9.51
CA ILE A 8 -19.35 21.45 10.23
C ILE A 8 -20.66 20.89 9.68
N LYS A 9 -20.84 20.90 8.35
CA LYS A 9 -22.05 20.36 7.69
C LYS A 9 -22.17 18.85 7.86
N ALA A 10 -21.07 18.12 7.78
CA ALA A 10 -21.05 16.67 8.02
C ALA A 10 -21.49 16.33 9.44
N ARG A 11 -21.00 17.06 10.45
CA ARG A 11 -21.42 16.89 11.85
C ARG A 11 -22.91 17.16 12.06
N GLN A 12 -23.44 18.20 11.41
CA GLN A 12 -24.85 18.56 11.52
C GLN A 12 -25.80 17.59 10.80
N ASN A 13 -25.33 16.95 9.72
CA ASN A 13 -26.18 16.14 8.83
C ASN A 13 -25.68 14.69 8.72
N LEU A 14 -25.04 14.15 9.77
CA LEU A 14 -24.34 12.86 9.69
C LEU A 14 -25.29 11.71 9.28
N GLY A 15 -26.51 11.68 9.82
CA GLY A 15 -27.49 10.65 9.46
C GLY A 15 -27.87 10.67 7.97
N GLN A 16 -28.04 11.85 7.38
CA GLN A 16 -28.29 11.98 5.94
C GLN A 16 -27.08 11.51 5.12
N VAL A 17 -25.87 11.94 5.50
CA VAL A 17 -24.64 11.53 4.83
C VAL A 17 -24.48 10.01 4.87
N MET A 18 -24.71 9.38 6.01
CA MET A 18 -24.67 7.92 6.16
C MET A 18 -25.69 7.22 5.26
N ASN A 19 -26.93 7.71 5.20
CA ASN A 19 -27.97 7.14 4.33
C ASN A 19 -27.61 7.25 2.85
N GLU A 20 -27.08 8.38 2.41
CA GLU A 20 -26.65 8.57 1.02
C GLU A 20 -25.47 7.64 0.67
N VAL A 21 -24.49 7.52 1.55
CA VAL A 21 -23.35 6.62 1.35
C VAL A 21 -23.79 5.16 1.33
N ALA A 22 -24.66 4.74 2.27
CA ALA A 22 -25.08 3.34 2.39
C ALA A 22 -26.07 2.91 1.29
N LEU A 23 -26.97 3.79 0.85
CA LEU A 23 -28.08 3.42 -0.04
C LEU A 23 -27.91 3.88 -1.48
N LYS A 24 -27.14 4.96 -1.72
CA LYS A 24 -26.95 5.54 -3.06
C LYS A 24 -25.54 5.35 -3.60
N GLU A 25 -24.69 4.62 -2.89
CA GLU A 25 -23.26 4.45 -3.20
C GLU A 25 -22.55 5.79 -3.46
N ASP A 26 -22.95 6.80 -2.68
CA ASP A 26 -22.25 8.08 -2.67
C ASP A 26 -20.98 8.00 -1.83
N GLU A 27 -20.02 8.84 -2.18
CA GLU A 27 -18.76 8.99 -1.45
C GLU A 27 -18.62 10.46 -1.05
N TYR A 28 -18.14 10.71 0.17
CA TYR A 28 -17.98 12.07 0.67
C TYR A 28 -16.55 12.33 1.08
N ILE A 29 -15.96 13.42 0.58
CA ILE A 29 -14.74 14.03 1.14
C ILE A 29 -15.17 15.10 2.14
N VAL A 30 -14.77 14.91 3.39
CA VAL A 30 -14.99 15.89 4.44
C VAL A 30 -13.81 16.85 4.49
N GLU A 31 -14.09 18.13 4.31
CA GLU A 31 -13.09 19.20 4.25
C GLU A 31 -13.17 20.13 5.47
N ARG A 32 -12.04 20.69 5.88
CA ARG A 32 -11.97 21.81 6.83
C ARG A 32 -11.13 22.93 6.22
N ALA A 33 -11.70 24.13 6.15
CA ALA A 33 -11.07 25.28 5.50
C ALA A 33 -10.56 24.95 4.08
N GLY A 34 -11.36 24.20 3.31
CA GLY A 34 -11.03 23.78 1.94
C GLY A 34 -10.00 22.66 1.81
N LYS A 35 -9.47 22.13 2.92
CA LYS A 35 -8.54 21.00 2.91
C LYS A 35 -9.27 19.68 3.18
N PRO A 36 -9.09 18.65 2.35
CA PRO A 36 -9.65 17.32 2.60
C PRO A 36 -9.00 16.70 3.85
N LEU A 37 -9.83 16.13 4.74
CA LEU A 37 -9.37 15.51 5.98
C LEU A 37 -9.67 14.01 6.02
N VAL A 38 -10.90 13.61 5.68
CA VAL A 38 -11.34 12.22 5.71
C VAL A 38 -12.30 11.94 4.57
N ALA A 39 -12.43 10.67 4.20
CA ALA A 39 -13.45 10.19 3.28
C ALA A 39 -14.48 9.34 4.04
N ILE A 40 -15.75 9.45 3.65
CA ILE A 40 -16.82 8.56 4.08
C ILE A 40 -17.24 7.77 2.86
N ILE A 41 -17.12 6.45 2.95
CA ILE A 41 -17.32 5.50 1.86
C ILE A 41 -18.22 4.34 2.29
N PRO A 42 -18.86 3.62 1.37
CA PRO A 42 -19.61 2.41 1.69
C PRO A 42 -18.74 1.36 2.39
N ILE A 43 -19.31 0.63 3.35
CA ILE A 43 -18.57 -0.37 4.13
C ILE A 43 -18.02 -1.50 3.26
N ASP A 44 -18.75 -1.90 2.21
CA ASP A 44 -18.29 -2.96 1.31
C ASP A 44 -17.14 -2.50 0.43
N GLN A 45 -17.08 -1.21 0.07
CA GLN A 45 -15.90 -0.63 -0.58
C GLN A 45 -14.70 -0.63 0.36
N TYR A 46 -14.89 -0.26 1.63
CA TYR A 46 -13.83 -0.35 2.63
C TYR A 46 -13.32 -1.79 2.83
N LYS A 47 -14.23 -2.77 2.91
CA LYS A 47 -13.86 -4.19 3.01
C LYS A 47 -13.10 -4.68 1.78
N ARG A 48 -13.50 -4.27 0.57
CA ARG A 48 -12.75 -4.59 -0.66
C ARG A 48 -11.34 -4.02 -0.61
N LEU A 49 -11.18 -2.76 -0.21
CA LEU A 49 -9.86 -2.15 -0.05
C LEU A 49 -8.98 -2.90 0.97
N LEU A 50 -9.56 -3.43 2.04
CA LEU A 50 -8.84 -4.27 3.00
C LEU A 50 -8.49 -5.65 2.42
N GLY A 51 -9.43 -6.30 1.76
CA GLY A 51 -9.23 -7.63 1.15
C GLY A 51 -8.24 -7.61 0.00
N GLU A 52 -8.36 -6.67 -0.93
CA GLU A 52 -7.42 -6.45 -2.03
C GLU A 52 -6.00 -6.21 -1.50
N ARG A 53 -5.87 -5.53 -0.36
CA ARG A 53 -4.58 -5.33 0.30
C ARG A 53 -4.01 -6.66 0.82
N GLU A 54 -4.82 -7.48 1.47
CA GLU A 54 -4.40 -8.80 1.96
C GLU A 54 -4.03 -9.75 0.81
N ASP A 55 -4.83 -9.78 -0.25
CA ASP A 55 -4.57 -10.55 -1.47
C ASP A 55 -3.29 -10.10 -2.17
N PHE A 56 -3.09 -8.80 -2.30
CA PHE A 56 -1.87 -8.23 -2.85
C PHE A 56 -0.64 -8.63 -2.02
N PHE A 57 -0.69 -8.52 -0.69
CA PHE A 57 0.42 -8.92 0.16
C PHE A 57 0.68 -10.43 0.13
N ARG A 58 -0.37 -11.26 0.04
CA ARG A 58 -0.23 -12.71 -0.15
C ARG A 58 0.49 -13.04 -1.46
N MET A 59 0.06 -12.43 -2.56
CA MET A 59 0.69 -12.61 -3.88
C MET A 59 2.16 -12.19 -3.86
N VAL A 60 2.50 -11.05 -3.26
CA VAL A 60 3.89 -10.59 -3.14
C VAL A 60 4.74 -11.54 -2.29
N ASP A 61 4.20 -12.05 -1.18
CA ASP A 61 4.89 -13.02 -0.31
C ASP A 61 5.11 -14.37 -1.03
N GLU A 62 4.14 -14.83 -1.82
CA GLU A 62 4.30 -16.02 -2.66
C GLU A 62 5.41 -15.84 -3.70
N ILE A 63 5.40 -14.72 -4.44
CA ILE A 63 6.45 -14.40 -5.41
C ILE A 63 7.83 -14.34 -4.73
N GLN A 64 7.94 -13.71 -3.55
CA GLN A 64 9.20 -13.68 -2.80
C GLN A 64 9.64 -15.07 -2.36
N LYS A 65 8.73 -15.92 -1.89
CA LYS A 65 9.06 -17.31 -1.50
C LYS A 65 9.52 -18.15 -2.68
N GLU A 66 8.90 -17.99 -3.85
CA GLU A 66 9.33 -18.67 -5.08
C GLU A 66 10.66 -18.15 -5.60
N ALA A 67 10.88 -16.83 -5.57
CA ALA A 67 12.16 -16.21 -5.90
C ALA A 67 13.27 -16.72 -4.96
N VAL A 68 13.07 -16.70 -3.64
CA VAL A 68 14.05 -17.19 -2.66
C VAL A 68 14.34 -18.70 -2.81
N ARG A 69 13.38 -19.50 -3.25
CA ARG A 69 13.61 -20.93 -3.55
C ARG A 69 14.44 -21.15 -4.80
N SER A 70 14.25 -20.31 -5.81
CA SER A 70 14.92 -20.43 -7.11
C SER A 70 16.36 -19.89 -7.07
N ASP A 71 16.65 -18.93 -6.18
CA ASP A 71 17.86 -18.11 -6.28
C ASP A 71 18.99 -18.49 -5.28
N ARG A 72 18.72 -19.32 -4.26
CA ARG A 72 19.75 -19.71 -3.27
C ARG A 72 20.95 -20.48 -3.85
N LYS A 73 20.82 -21.13 -5.00
CA LYS A 73 21.96 -21.85 -5.62
C LYS A 73 22.81 -20.97 -6.54
N GLY A 74 22.26 -19.87 -7.07
CA GLY A 74 22.94 -18.95 -7.99
C GLY A 74 23.53 -17.74 -7.27
N ILE A 75 22.72 -17.04 -6.47
CA ILE A 75 23.11 -15.79 -5.80
C ILE A 75 24.36 -15.99 -4.94
N ASP A 76 24.43 -17.06 -4.13
CA ASP A 76 25.55 -17.25 -3.21
C ASP A 76 26.88 -17.35 -3.95
N SER A 77 26.89 -17.98 -5.13
CA SER A 77 28.08 -18.08 -5.97
C SER A 77 28.46 -16.75 -6.64
N GLU A 78 27.48 -15.96 -7.08
CA GLU A 78 27.69 -14.64 -7.68
C GLU A 78 28.15 -13.61 -6.63
N ILE A 79 27.55 -13.62 -5.44
CA ILE A 79 27.98 -12.80 -4.29
C ILE A 79 29.41 -13.15 -3.90
N GLU A 80 29.76 -14.44 -3.82
CA GLU A 80 31.12 -14.85 -3.52
C GLU A 80 32.13 -14.38 -4.57
N GLU A 81 31.77 -14.42 -5.85
CA GLU A 81 32.64 -13.96 -6.94
C GLU A 81 32.88 -12.45 -6.85
N VAL A 82 31.82 -11.67 -6.61
CA VAL A 82 31.89 -10.22 -6.39
C VAL A 82 32.73 -9.88 -5.15
N VAL A 83 32.53 -10.59 -4.04
CA VAL A 83 33.31 -10.41 -2.81
C VAL A 83 34.79 -10.77 -3.01
N ARG A 84 35.09 -11.84 -3.76
CA ARG A 84 36.46 -12.23 -4.11
C ARG A 84 37.15 -11.19 -5.00
N ALA A 85 36.44 -10.65 -6.00
CA ALA A 85 36.94 -9.58 -6.86
C ALA A 85 37.29 -8.32 -6.03
N TYR A 86 36.42 -7.96 -5.08
CA TYR A 86 36.63 -6.82 -4.18
C TYR A 86 37.80 -7.04 -3.20
N ARG A 87 38.00 -8.27 -2.70
CA ARG A 87 39.17 -8.58 -1.84
C ARG A 87 40.49 -8.55 -2.62
N LYS A 88 40.50 -8.99 -3.88
CA LYS A 88 41.69 -8.95 -4.76
C LYS A 88 42.07 -7.53 -5.20
N SER A 89 41.11 -6.63 -5.39
CA SER A 89 41.42 -5.22 -5.69
C SER A 89 42.04 -4.50 -4.49
N LYS A 90 41.60 -4.83 -3.26
CA LYS A 90 42.12 -4.25 -2.02
C LYS A 90 43.54 -4.71 -1.65
N SER A 91 43.93 -5.93 -2.02
CA SER A 91 45.30 -6.43 -1.77
C SER A 91 46.35 -5.89 -2.76
N LYS A 92 45.92 -5.42 -3.94
CA LYS A 92 46.80 -4.74 -4.91
C LYS A 92 47.05 -3.26 -4.60
N SER A 93 46.21 -2.61 -3.79
CA SER A 93 46.34 -1.20 -3.42
C SER A 93 47.25 -0.95 -2.20
N LYS A 94 47.91 -1.98 -1.67
CA LYS A 94 48.77 -1.92 -0.47
C LYS A 94 50.25 -2.24 -0.76
N LYS A 95 50.65 -2.19 -2.03
CA LYS A 95 52.03 -2.45 -2.48
C LYS A 95 52.63 -1.18 -3.06
#